data_AF-A0A1G0JX30-F1
#
_entry.id   AF-A0A1G0JX30-F1
#
_cell.length_a   1.000
_cell.length_b   1.000
_cell.length_c   1.000
_cell.angle_alpha   90.00
_cell.angle_beta   90.00
_cell.angle_gamma   90.00
#
_symmetry.space_group_name_H-M   'P 1'
#
loop_
_entity.id
_entity.type
_entity.pdbx_description
1 polymer ?
#
loop_
_entity_poly.entity_id
_entity_poly.type
_entity_poly.pdbx_seq_one_letter_code
_entity_poly.pdbx_strand_id
1 'polypeptide(L)'
;MKRSNEPIFWSLFGAGGLVVAFILPMLIFITGIAVPLGILPREVLEFERIQDFANHWPGKLFIFAVISLTLWHSAHRIFLSLHDLGIHWGRGFFRWLL
;
A
#
# COMPACT_ATOMS: atom_id res chain seq x y z
N MET A 1 21.34 -9.70 25.28
CA MET A 1 20.70 -8.81 24.28
C MET A 1 19.44 -9.51 23.78
N LYS A 2 18.28 -8.84 23.74
CA LYS A 2 17.04 -9.41 23.20
C LYS A 2 17.02 -9.19 21.68
N ARG A 3 16.70 -10.22 20.89
CA ARG A 3 16.60 -10.09 19.42
C ARG A 3 15.44 -9.13 19.08
N SER A 4 15.70 -8.19 18.18
CA SER A 4 14.68 -7.28 17.66
C SER A 4 13.78 -8.00 16.64
N ASN A 5 12.51 -7.56 16.56
CA ASN A 5 11.54 -8.04 15.59
C ASN A 5 11.55 -7.23 14.28
N GLU A 6 12.42 -6.22 14.19
CA GLU A 6 12.59 -5.32 13.04
C GLU A 6 12.62 -6.02 11.66
N PRO A 7 13.29 -7.18 11.47
CA PRO A 7 13.33 -7.82 10.16
C PRO A 7 11.96 -8.19 9.57
N ILE A 8 10.97 -8.49 10.42
CA ILE A 8 9.62 -8.85 9.96
C ILE A 8 8.96 -7.61 9.35
N PHE A 9 9.07 -6.47 10.01
CA PHE A 9 8.44 -5.22 9.60
C PHE A 9 9.13 -4.60 8.39
N TRP A 10 10.45 -4.76 8.30
CA TRP A 10 11.23 -4.42 7.11
C TRP A 10 10.87 -5.27 5.90
N SER A 11 10.54 -6.56 6.08
CA SER A 11 10.13 -7.40 4.95
C SER A 11 8.80 -6.94 4.34
N LEU A 12 7.82 -6.60 5.18
CA LEU A 12 6.56 -5.99 4.73
C LEU A 12 6.78 -4.60 4.09
N PHE A 13 7.69 -3.80 4.64
CA PHE A 13 8.09 -2.52 4.06
C PHE A 13 8.70 -2.69 2.67
N GLY A 14 9.62 -3.64 2.50
CA GLY A 14 10.25 -3.96 1.22
C GLY A 14 9.23 -4.45 0.18
N ALA A 15 8.35 -5.39 0.57
CA ALA A 15 7.28 -5.89 -0.28
C ALA A 15 6.33 -4.78 -0.74
N GLY A 16 5.90 -3.91 0.18
CA GLY A 16 5.10 -2.74 -0.16
C GLY A 16 5.83 -1.73 -1.04
N GLY A 17 7.15 -1.59 -0.88
CA GLY A 17 7.96 -0.75 -1.76
C GLY A 17 7.94 -1.21 -3.21
N LEU A 18 7.97 -2.52 -3.45
CA LEU A 18 7.84 -3.09 -4.80
C LEU A 18 6.46 -2.80 -5.40
N VAL A 19 5.40 -2.97 -4.62
CA VAL A 19 4.03 -2.64 -5.06
C VAL A 19 3.91 -1.17 -5.43
N VAL A 20 4.41 -0.28 -4.56
CA VAL A 20 4.41 1.18 -4.79
C VAL A 20 5.22 1.55 -6.03
N ALA A 21 6.35 0.89 -6.29
CA ALA A 21 7.22 1.21 -7.41
C ALA A 21 6.68 0.72 -8.76
N PHE A 22 6.11 -0.48 -8.82
CA PHE A 22 5.74 -1.12 -10.09
C PHE A 22 4.24 -1.10 -10.41
N ILE A 23 3.37 -1.18 -9.40
CA ILE A 23 1.93 -1.35 -9.60
C ILE A 23 1.19 -0.03 -9.44
N LEU A 24 1.51 0.71 -8.38
CA LEU A 24 0.78 1.93 -8.04
C LEU A 24 0.80 3.03 -9.12
N PRO A 25 1.90 3.27 -9.88
CA PRO A 25 1.91 4.28 -10.92
C PRO A 25 0.86 4.01 -12.00
N MET A 26 0.71 2.74 -12.41
CA MET A 26 -0.26 2.38 -13.43
C MET A 26 -1.70 2.43 -12.89
N LEU A 27 -1.91 2.04 -11.63
CA LEU A 27 -3.24 2.16 -11.01
C LEU A 27 -3.67 3.62 -10.89
N ILE A 28 -2.78 4.51 -10.44
CA ILE A 28 -3.03 5.96 -10.38
C ILE A 28 -3.29 6.50 -11.78
N PHE A 29 -2.49 6.10 -12.77
CA PHE A 29 -2.69 6.55 -14.14
C PHE A 29 -4.06 6.13 -14.67
N ILE A 30 -4.45 4.85 -14.59
CA ILE A 30 -5.73 4.38 -15.11
C ILE A 30 -6.91 5.04 -14.38
N THR A 31 -6.88 5.02 -13.04
CA THR A 31 -8.03 5.44 -12.22
C THR A 31 -8.15 6.95 -12.04
N GLY A 32 -7.02 7.65 -11.92
CA GLY A 32 -6.97 9.08 -11.62
C GLY A 32 -6.75 9.98 -12.83
N ILE A 33 -6.26 9.46 -13.96
CA ILE A 33 -5.88 10.26 -15.13
C ILE A 33 -6.56 9.76 -16.40
N ALA A 34 -6.27 8.54 -16.84
CA ALA A 34 -6.61 8.04 -18.16
C ALA A 34 -8.12 7.91 -18.39
N VAL A 35 -8.86 7.32 -17.44
CA VAL A 35 -10.32 7.21 -17.55
C VAL A 35 -11.02 8.55 -17.28
N PRO A 36 -10.67 9.33 -16.23
CA PRO A 36 -11.27 10.65 -15.99
C PRO A 36 -11.12 11.63 -17.16
N LEU A 37 -9.99 11.59 -17.87
CA LEU A 37 -9.72 12.45 -19.02
C LEU A 37 -10.19 11.87 -20.37
N GLY A 38 -10.79 10.67 -20.38
CA GLY A 38 -11.26 10.03 -21.62
C GLY A 38 -10.15 9.51 -22.54
N ILE A 39 -8.91 9.38 -22.03
CA ILE A 39 -7.81 8.69 -22.73
C ILE A 39 -8.12 7.19 -22.85
N LEU A 40 -8.78 6.63 -21.84
CA LEU A 40 -9.34 5.28 -21.87
C LEU A 40 -10.88 5.32 -21.79
N PRO A 41 -11.56 4.30 -22.36
CA PRO A 41 -13.02 4.19 -22.29
C PRO A 41 -13.52 4.11 -20.85
N ARG A 42 -14.70 4.68 -20.57
CA ARG A 42 -15.30 4.68 -19.22
C ARG A 42 -15.63 3.27 -18.74
N GLU A 43 -15.92 2.38 -19.68
CA GLU A 43 -16.23 0.96 -19.50
C GLU A 43 -15.08 0.20 -18.81
N VAL A 44 -13.86 0.74 -18.82
CA VAL A 44 -12.71 0.19 -18.08
C VAL A 44 -12.95 0.21 -16.57
N LEU A 45 -13.66 1.22 -16.04
CA LEU A 45 -13.99 1.38 -14.63
C LEU A 45 -15.50 1.30 -14.38
N GLU A 46 -16.25 0.66 -15.28
CA GLU A 46 -17.66 0.37 -15.08
C GLU A 46 -17.87 -0.49 -13.83
N PHE A 47 -18.93 -0.19 -13.09
CA PHE A 47 -19.15 -0.77 -11.76
C PHE A 47 -19.23 -2.30 -11.81
N GLU A 48 -19.99 -2.84 -12.77
CA GLU A 48 -20.20 -4.26 -12.98
C GLU A 48 -18.88 -4.98 -13.27
N ARG A 49 -18.05 -4.41 -14.15
CA ARG A 49 -16.72 -4.96 -14.47
C ARG A 49 -15.80 -5.01 -13.24
N ILE A 50 -15.75 -3.92 -12.47
CA ILE A 50 -14.89 -3.85 -11.28
C ILE A 50 -15.43 -4.73 -10.15
N GLN A 51 -16.75 -4.81 -9.99
CA GLN A 51 -17.41 -5.71 -9.05
C GLN A 51 -17.12 -7.17 -9.39
N ASP A 52 -17.21 -7.56 -10.65
CA ASP A 52 -16.84 -8.90 -11.11
C ASP A 52 -15.38 -9.21 -10.81
N PHE A 53 -14.47 -8.30 -11.12
CA PHE A 53 -13.05 -8.45 -10.76
C PHE A 53 -12.86 -8.63 -9.25
N ALA A 54 -13.51 -7.80 -8.43
CA ALA A 54 -13.43 -7.86 -6.97
C ALA A 54 -14.10 -9.11 -6.37
N ASN A 55 -15.01 -9.76 -7.09
CA ASN A 55 -15.66 -10.99 -6.65
C ASN A 55 -14.80 -12.25 -6.90
N HIS A 56 -13.86 -12.20 -7.85
CA HIS A 56 -12.93 -13.29 -8.11
C HIS A 56 -11.82 -13.38 -7.05
N TRP A 57 -11.43 -14.60 -6.67
CA TRP A 57 -10.38 -14.84 -5.67
C TRP A 57 -9.05 -14.12 -5.97
N PRO A 58 -8.49 -14.18 -7.20
CA PRO A 58 -7.28 -13.43 -7.53
C PRO A 58 -7.46 -11.91 -7.41
N GLY A 59 -8.63 -11.39 -7.79
CA GLY A 59 -8.93 -9.95 -7.67
C GLY A 59 -8.97 -9.50 -6.21
N LYS A 60 -9.58 -10.29 -5.32
CA LYS A 60 -9.56 -10.04 -3.87
C LYS A 60 -8.14 -9.99 -3.31
N LEU A 61 -7.32 -10.99 -3.66
CA LEU A 61 -5.92 -11.05 -3.22
C LEU A 61 -5.12 -9.87 -3.75
N PHE A 62 -5.32 -9.49 -5.02
CA PHE A 62 -4.68 -8.33 -5.62
C PHE A 62 -5.06 -7.03 -4.89
N ILE A 63 -6.37 -6.77 -4.71
CA ILE A 63 -6.87 -5.58 -4.01
C ILE A 63 -6.31 -5.54 -2.58
N PHE A 64 -6.38 -6.66 -1.85
CA PHE A 64 -5.87 -6.75 -0.49
C PHE A 64 -4.36 -6.47 -0.44
N ALA A 65 -3.56 -7.10 -1.31
CA ALA A 65 -2.11 -6.92 -1.33
C ALA A 65 -1.74 -5.47 -1.69
N VAL A 66 -2.35 -4.90 -2.73
CA VAL A 66 -2.07 -3.53 -3.17
C VAL A 66 -2.37 -2.53 -2.05
N ILE A 67 -3.55 -2.62 -1.43
CA ILE A 67 -3.95 -1.68 -0.40
C ILE A 67 -3.10 -1.87 0.86
N SER A 68 -3.05 -3.09 1.41
CA SER A 68 -2.38 -3.35 2.69
C SER A 68 -0.88 -3.08 2.63
N LEU A 69 -0.18 -3.51 1.57
CA LEU A 69 1.26 -3.33 1.47
C LEU A 69 1.65 -1.88 1.16
N THR A 70 0.86 -1.15 0.35
CA THR A 70 1.07 0.29 0.11
C THR A 70 0.89 1.09 1.40
N LEU A 71 -0.16 0.77 2.18
CA LEU A 71 -0.40 1.40 3.48
C LEU A 71 0.73 1.09 4.46
N TRP A 72 1.17 -0.16 4.54
CA TRP A 72 2.29 -0.55 5.38
C TRP A 72 3.57 0.20 5.02
N HIS A 73 3.93 0.23 3.73
CA HIS A 73 5.12 0.94 3.25
C HIS A 73 5.10 2.42 3.64
N SER A 74 3.96 3.07 3.42
CA SER A 74 3.78 4.49 3.71
C SER A 74 3.81 4.77 5.20
N ALA A 75 3.08 3.98 6.00
CA ALA A 75 3.03 4.12 7.46
C ALA A 75 4.41 3.90 8.09
N HIS A 76 5.17 2.92 7.62
CA HIS A 76 6.52 2.65 8.09
C HIS A 76 7.46 3.84 7.82
N ARG A 77 7.40 4.44 6.62
CA ARG A 77 8.17 5.66 6.29
C ARG A 77 7.76 6.86 7.13
N ILE A 78 6.46 7.11 7.28
CA ILE A 78 5.94 8.22 8.07
C ILE A 78 6.38 8.07 9.52
N PHE A 79 6.31 6.86 10.08
CA PHE A 79 6.73 6.59 11.45
C PHE A 79 8.21 6.91 11.67
N LEU A 80 9.10 6.38 10.82
CA LEU A 80 10.54 6.67 10.92
C LEU A 80 10.81 8.16 10.73
N SER A 81 10.12 8.81 9.78
CA SER A 81 10.25 10.26 9.56
C SER A 81 9.81 11.07 10.78
N LEU A 82 8.73 10.67 11.47
CA LEU A 82 8.29 11.32 12.71
C LEU A 82 9.30 11.17 13.84
N HIS A 83 9.90 9.98 13.96
CA HIS A 83 10.99 9.75 14.91
C HIS A 83 12.18 10.67 14.62
N ASP A 84 12.58 10.78 13.35
CA ASP A 84 13.69 11.65 12.92
C ASP A 84 13.40 13.14 13.15
N LEU A 85 12.12 13.53 13.12
CA LEU A 85 11.65 14.88 13.47
C LEU A 85 11.51 15.11 14.98
N GLY A 86 11.85 14.13 15.83
CA GLY A 86 11.76 14.23 17.29
C GLY A 86 10.33 14.11 17.84
N ILE A 87 9.39 13.63 17.04
CA ILE A 87 7.97 13.47 17.40
C ILE A 87 7.76 12.08 18.00
N HIS A 88 7.77 12.00 19.34
CA HIS A 88 7.72 10.74 20.09
C HIS A 88 6.29 10.42 20.60
N TRP A 89 5.31 10.20 19.70
CA TRP A 89 3.97 9.81 20.12
C TRP A 89 3.91 8.36 20.61
N GLY A 90 3.25 8.13 21.75
CA GLY A 90 2.74 6.81 22.15
C GLY A 90 3.77 5.67 22.17
N ARG A 91 4.79 5.76 23.04
CA ARG A 91 5.89 4.78 23.24
C ARG A 91 5.47 3.31 23.54
N GLY A 92 4.17 2.99 23.60
CA GLY A 92 3.64 1.68 24.00
C GLY A 92 3.50 0.67 22.86
N PHE A 93 2.88 1.06 21.74
CA PHE A 93 2.60 0.16 20.62
C PHE A 93 3.84 -0.10 19.73
N PHE A 94 4.67 0.93 19.55
CA PHE A 94 5.78 0.89 18.59
C PHE A 94 7.12 0.39 19.16
N ARG A 95 7.29 0.27 20.48
CA ARG A 95 8.48 -0.36 21.08
C ARG A 95 8.58 -1.87 20.80
N TRP A 96 7.52 -2.46 20.26
CA TRP A 96 7.46 -3.85 19.78
C TRP A 96 7.66 -4.00 18.27
N LEU A 97 7.65 -2.88 17.53
CA LEU A 97 7.84 -2.80 16.08
C LEU A 97 9.30 -2.65 15.66
N LEU A 98 10.20 -2.33 16.62
CA LEU A 98 11.65 -2.29 16.47
C LEU A 98 12.34 -3.02 17.64
#